data_AF-A0AAV1FAN7-F1
#
_entry.id   AF-A0AAV1FAN7-F1
#
_cell.length_a   1.000
_cell.length_b   1.000
_cell.length_c   1.000
_cell.angle_alpha   90.00
_cell.angle_beta   90.00
_cell.angle_gamma   90.00
#
_symmetry.space_group_name_H-M   'P 1'
#
loop_
_entity.id
_entity.type
_entity.pdbx_description
1 polymer ?
#
loop_
_entity_poly.entity_id
_entity_poly.type
_entity_poly.pdbx_seq_one_letter_code
_entity_poly.pdbx_strand_id
1 'polypeptide(L)'
;MVSDGWRTFLLISLALQLLGWVLVIYWSRRNWTYHPISRALQAHVRPPHSNWGSVASSVNTEFRRIDKFATGAPGARAIITDSWVLKVTTYHVYMALQSECHVTVTESRQHQLSPDSPSPTQILTLRVDSINPAARAFYISVNSTEYSELREKLHAPIRSSANVVIHQTISELFLDTFRAQVELNPTYTLPSGQDLEPCIGCMQVLANSKLVTLCHSEDSDSDCQQCFCRPMWCLSCLGRWFASRQDQQRPETWLSSRVPCPTCRARFCILDVCVVTR
;
A
#
# COMPACT_ATOMS: atom_id res chain seq x y z
N MET A 1 -24.17 -49.72 -33.91
CA MET A 1 -23.85 -50.05 -32.50
C MET A 1 -23.14 -48.85 -31.92
N VAL A 2 -23.78 -48.10 -31.01
CA VAL A 2 -23.12 -46.97 -30.31
C VAL A 2 -21.97 -47.58 -29.50
N SER A 3 -20.73 -47.16 -29.75
CA SER A 3 -19.57 -47.76 -29.08
C SER A 3 -19.70 -47.60 -27.57
N ASP A 4 -19.28 -48.61 -26.81
CA ASP A 4 -19.42 -48.61 -25.34
C ASP A 4 -18.74 -47.39 -24.67
N GLY A 5 -17.77 -46.78 -25.35
CA GLY A 5 -17.16 -45.50 -24.94
C GLY A 5 -18.14 -44.31 -24.92
N TRP A 6 -19.03 -44.22 -25.91
CA TRP A 6 -20.03 -43.13 -25.95
C TRP A 6 -21.12 -43.31 -24.89
N ARG A 7 -21.49 -44.56 -24.60
CA ARG A 7 -22.46 -44.88 -23.54
C ARG A 7 -21.91 -44.57 -22.15
N THR A 8 -20.67 -44.96 -21.89
CA THR A 8 -19.99 -44.65 -20.61
C THR A 8 -19.80 -43.15 -20.43
N PHE A 9 -19.39 -42.42 -21.47
CA PHE A 9 -19.30 -40.95 -21.42
C PHE A 9 -20.65 -40.28 -21.09
N LEU A 10 -21.74 -40.71 -21.75
CA LEU A 10 -23.08 -40.16 -21.51
C LEU A 10 -23.56 -40.44 -20.09
N LEU A 11 -23.32 -41.66 -19.58
CA LEU A 11 -23.65 -42.04 -18.21
C LEU A 11 -22.87 -41.21 -17.18
N ILE A 12 -21.56 -41.00 -17.38
CA ILE A 12 -20.74 -40.17 -16.49
C ILE A 12 -21.21 -38.72 -16.52
N SER A 13 -21.51 -38.17 -17.70
CA SER A 13 -22.01 -36.80 -17.86
C SER A 13 -23.36 -36.61 -17.14
N LEU A 14 -24.29 -37.55 -17.32
CA LEU A 14 -25.59 -37.53 -16.65
C LEU A 14 -25.45 -37.68 -15.13
N ALA A 15 -24.56 -38.57 -14.67
CA ALA A 15 -24.28 -38.76 -13.26
C ALA A 15 -23.67 -37.51 -12.61
N LEU A 16 -22.75 -36.83 -13.30
CA LEU A 16 -22.15 -35.57 -12.84
C LEU A 16 -23.23 -34.48 -12.70
N GLN A 17 -24.12 -34.37 -13.68
CA GLN A 17 -25.21 -33.41 -13.65
C GLN A 17 -26.19 -33.71 -12.51
N LEU A 18 -26.60 -34.97 -12.35
CA LEU A 18 -27.47 -35.40 -11.25
C LEU A 18 -26.82 -35.13 -9.88
N LEU A 19 -25.53 -35.41 -9.73
CA LEU A 19 -24.78 -35.11 -8.50
C LEU A 19 -24.79 -33.59 -8.20
N GLY A 20 -24.61 -32.75 -9.23
CA GLY A 20 -24.72 -31.30 -9.11
C GLY A 20 -26.10 -30.86 -8.61
N TRP A 21 -27.19 -31.38 -9.21
CA TRP A 21 -28.55 -31.10 -8.76
C TRP A 21 -28.82 -31.55 -7.33
N VAL A 22 -28.36 -32.75 -6.96
CA VAL A 22 -28.49 -33.28 -5.59
C VAL A 22 -27.76 -32.39 -4.58
N LEU A 23 -26.55 -31.94 -4.90
CA LEU A 23 -25.78 -31.01 -4.05
C LEU A 23 -26.50 -29.66 -3.88
N VAL A 24 -27.03 -29.09 -4.96
CA VAL A 24 -27.78 -27.84 -4.91
C VAL A 24 -29.05 -27.98 -4.07
N ILE A 25 -29.81 -29.07 -4.23
CA ILE A 25 -31.01 -29.35 -3.42
C ILE A 25 -30.64 -29.59 -1.97
N TYR A 26 -29.53 -30.29 -1.70
CA TYR A 26 -29.04 -30.52 -0.35
C TYR A 26 -28.67 -29.20 0.34
N TRP A 27 -27.98 -28.30 -0.36
CA TRP A 27 -27.65 -26.97 0.17
C TRP A 27 -28.88 -26.10 0.36
N SER A 28 -29.82 -26.07 -0.61
CA SER A 28 -31.02 -25.24 -0.53
C SER A 28 -31.92 -25.63 0.63
N ARG A 29 -32.08 -26.93 0.91
CA ARG A 29 -32.88 -27.43 2.03
C ARG A 29 -32.36 -27.04 3.41
N ARG A 30 -31.08 -26.69 3.54
CA ARG A 30 -30.45 -26.27 4.81
C ARG A 30 -30.07 -24.80 4.82
N ASN A 31 -30.81 -23.95 4.10
CA ASN A 31 -30.53 -22.52 3.97
C ASN A 31 -29.07 -22.24 3.60
N TRP A 32 -28.50 -23.03 2.69
CA TRP A 32 -27.14 -22.89 2.18
C TRP A 32 -26.02 -23.01 3.22
N THR A 33 -26.29 -23.43 4.46
CA THR A 33 -25.33 -23.44 5.58
C THR A 33 -24.10 -24.35 5.38
N TYR A 34 -24.20 -25.32 4.48
CA TYR A 34 -23.08 -26.22 4.13
C TYR A 34 -22.29 -25.74 2.91
N HIS A 35 -22.74 -24.66 2.26
CA HIS A 35 -22.04 -24.09 1.13
C HIS A 35 -20.66 -23.57 1.58
N PRO A 36 -19.57 -23.79 0.84
CA PRO A 36 -18.22 -23.40 1.26
C PRO A 36 -18.10 -21.94 1.69
N ILE A 37 -18.74 -21.02 0.95
CA ILE A 37 -18.76 -19.59 1.28
C ILE A 37 -19.52 -19.33 2.58
N SER A 38 -20.65 -19.99 2.80
CA SER A 38 -21.41 -19.84 4.05
C SER A 38 -20.62 -20.36 5.25
N ARG A 39 -19.84 -21.43 5.09
CA ARG A 39 -18.97 -21.96 6.15
C ARG A 39 -17.81 -21.01 6.46
N ALA A 40 -17.24 -20.39 5.43
CA ALA A 40 -16.25 -19.33 5.62
C ALA A 40 -16.85 -18.12 6.37
N LEU A 41 -18.07 -17.69 6.02
CA LEU A 41 -18.78 -16.61 6.73
C LEU A 41 -19.17 -17.00 8.16
N GLN A 42 -19.55 -18.26 8.39
CA GLN A 42 -19.86 -18.80 9.72
C GLN A 42 -18.66 -18.69 10.66
N ALA A 43 -17.44 -18.86 10.15
CA ALA A 43 -16.23 -18.70 10.95
C ALA A 43 -16.09 -17.28 11.54
N HIS A 44 -16.71 -16.27 10.93
CA HIS A 44 -16.68 -14.87 11.35
C HIS A 44 -17.97 -14.41 12.03
N VAL A 45 -18.88 -15.32 12.40
CA VAL A 45 -20.08 -14.98 13.16
C VAL A 45 -19.66 -14.66 14.60
N ARG A 46 -19.69 -13.38 14.94
CA ARG A 46 -19.46 -12.85 16.29
C ARG A 46 -20.53 -11.82 16.63
N PRO A 47 -20.83 -11.57 17.92
CA PRO A 47 -21.74 -10.51 18.32
C PRO A 47 -21.27 -9.17 17.71
N PRO A 48 -22.14 -8.41 17.02
CA PRO A 48 -23.61 -8.44 17.03
C PRO A 48 -24.29 -9.29 15.93
N HIS A 49 -23.54 -10.02 15.11
CA HIS A 49 -24.08 -10.85 14.02
C HIS A 49 -24.60 -12.18 14.55
N SER A 50 -25.89 -12.46 14.32
CA SER A 50 -26.56 -13.69 14.81
C SER A 50 -26.43 -14.87 13.85
N ASN A 51 -26.21 -14.61 12.56
CA ASN A 51 -26.10 -15.64 11.54
C ASN A 51 -25.12 -15.24 10.42
N TRP A 52 -24.68 -16.23 9.64
CA TRP A 52 -23.80 -16.00 8.49
C TRP A 52 -24.41 -15.06 7.44
N GLY A 53 -25.74 -15.01 7.35
CA GLY A 53 -26.46 -14.11 6.45
C GLY A 53 -26.30 -12.63 6.83
N SER A 54 -26.25 -12.30 8.12
CA SER A 54 -26.03 -10.94 8.61
C SER A 54 -24.60 -10.47 8.33
N VAL A 55 -23.62 -11.36 8.45
CA VAL A 55 -22.23 -11.12 8.02
C VAL A 55 -22.19 -10.89 6.50
N ALA A 56 -22.85 -11.74 5.71
CA ALA A 56 -22.93 -11.58 4.26
C ALA A 56 -23.56 -10.23 3.85
N SER A 57 -24.61 -9.81 4.56
CA SER A 57 -25.26 -8.52 4.34
C SER A 57 -24.33 -7.36 4.66
N SER A 58 -23.60 -7.40 5.78
CA SER A 58 -22.61 -6.37 6.14
C SER A 58 -21.55 -6.24 5.05
N VAL A 59 -20.95 -7.37 4.65
CA VAL A 59 -19.95 -7.42 3.58
C VAL A 59 -20.51 -6.87 2.28
N ASN A 60 -21.75 -7.21 1.91
CA ASN A 60 -22.38 -6.70 0.69
C ASN A 60 -22.66 -5.19 0.76
N THR A 61 -23.04 -4.67 1.94
CA THR A 61 -23.23 -3.22 2.13
C THR A 61 -21.90 -2.47 2.03
N GLU A 62 -20.83 -2.97 2.65
CA GLU A 62 -19.48 -2.41 2.56
C GLU A 62 -18.94 -2.50 1.13
N PHE A 63 -19.14 -3.63 0.45
CA PHE A 63 -18.73 -3.81 -0.94
C PHE A 63 -19.42 -2.85 -1.91
N ARG A 64 -20.62 -2.36 -1.60
CA ARG A 64 -21.33 -1.38 -2.44
C ARG A 64 -20.81 0.05 -2.26
N ARG A 65 -20.02 0.34 -1.22
CA ARG A 65 -19.46 1.66 -1.02
C ARG A 65 -18.40 1.99 -2.08
N ILE A 66 -18.20 3.29 -2.29
CA ILE A 66 -17.28 3.85 -3.30
C ILE A 66 -15.83 3.79 -2.80
N ASP A 67 -15.64 3.82 -1.49
CA ASP A 67 -14.37 3.91 -0.79
C ASP A 67 -13.62 2.57 -0.66
N LYS A 68 -14.04 1.55 -1.40
CA LYS A 68 -13.35 0.25 -1.46
C LYS A 68 -12.09 0.34 -2.33
N PHE A 69 -11.00 -0.23 -1.84
CA PHE A 69 -9.81 -0.45 -2.64
C PHE A 69 -9.91 -1.80 -3.34
N ALA A 70 -9.66 -1.86 -4.65
CA ALA A 70 -9.71 -3.11 -5.40
C ALA A 70 -8.57 -3.17 -6.42
N THR A 71 -7.77 -4.23 -6.36
CA THR A 71 -6.60 -4.44 -7.22
C THR A 71 -6.53 -5.89 -7.72
N GLY A 72 -5.71 -6.12 -8.74
CA GLY A 72 -5.47 -7.44 -9.33
C GLY A 72 -6.32 -7.76 -10.56
N ALA A 73 -5.88 -8.80 -11.27
CA ALA A 73 -6.50 -9.25 -12.51
C ALA A 73 -7.93 -9.79 -12.29
N PRO A 74 -8.79 -9.82 -13.33
CA PRO A 74 -10.17 -10.29 -13.21
C PRO A 74 -10.33 -11.68 -12.58
N GLY A 75 -9.34 -12.58 -12.75
CA GLY A 75 -9.35 -13.93 -12.18
C GLY A 75 -8.85 -14.05 -10.73
N ALA A 76 -8.26 -12.99 -10.17
CA ALA A 76 -7.74 -12.96 -8.80
C ALA A 76 -7.72 -11.51 -8.28
N ARG A 77 -8.88 -11.03 -7.84
CA ARG A 77 -9.05 -9.67 -7.32
C ARG A 77 -8.89 -9.63 -5.81
N ALA A 78 -8.08 -8.71 -5.32
CA ALA A 78 -8.03 -8.35 -3.91
C ALA A 78 -8.91 -7.12 -3.70
N ILE A 79 -9.83 -7.19 -2.74
CA ILE A 79 -10.76 -6.11 -2.40
C ILE A 79 -10.64 -5.84 -0.91
N ILE A 80 -10.43 -4.58 -0.56
CA ILE A 80 -10.27 -4.11 0.81
C ILE A 80 -11.35 -3.08 1.06
N THR A 81 -12.16 -3.37 2.08
CA THR A 81 -13.25 -2.55 2.59
C THR A 81 -12.91 -2.13 4.01
N ASP A 82 -13.69 -1.24 4.61
CA ASP A 82 -13.45 -0.71 5.96
C ASP A 82 -13.16 -1.82 7.00
N SER A 83 -13.92 -2.92 6.97
CA SER A 83 -13.78 -4.01 7.96
C SER A 83 -13.19 -5.29 7.39
N TRP A 84 -13.18 -5.49 6.07
CA TRP A 84 -12.81 -6.77 5.46
C TRP A 84 -11.68 -6.68 4.44
N VAL A 85 -10.82 -7.69 4.46
CA VAL A 85 -9.87 -8.03 3.41
C VAL A 85 -10.38 -9.26 2.68
N LEU A 86 -10.64 -9.11 1.38
CA LEU A 86 -11.23 -10.14 0.54
C LEU A 86 -10.27 -10.48 -0.60
N LYS A 87 -10.14 -11.77 -0.91
CA LYS A 87 -9.55 -12.24 -2.17
C LYS A 87 -10.56 -13.09 -2.91
N VAL A 88 -10.96 -12.62 -4.08
CA VAL A 88 -11.90 -13.31 -4.96
C VAL A 88 -11.14 -13.92 -6.11
N THR A 89 -11.10 -15.25 -6.17
CA THR A 89 -10.65 -16.00 -7.34
C THR A 89 -11.84 -16.60 -8.08
N THR A 90 -11.59 -17.22 -9.23
CA THR A 90 -12.64 -17.88 -10.04
C THR A 90 -13.46 -18.90 -9.24
N TYR A 91 -12.87 -19.56 -8.24
CA TYR A 91 -13.51 -20.67 -7.53
C TYR A 91 -13.58 -20.50 -6.02
N HIS A 92 -12.81 -19.56 -5.45
CA HIS A 92 -12.73 -19.39 -4.01
C HIS A 92 -12.78 -17.93 -3.62
N VAL A 93 -13.50 -17.68 -2.51
CA VAL A 93 -13.51 -16.39 -1.84
C VAL A 93 -12.83 -16.58 -0.50
N TYR A 94 -11.71 -15.89 -0.32
CA TYR A 94 -11.01 -15.80 0.96
C TYR A 94 -11.39 -14.49 1.63
N MET A 95 -11.56 -14.54 2.95
CA MET A 95 -12.04 -13.42 3.74
C MET A 95 -11.28 -13.38 5.06
N ALA A 96 -10.92 -12.18 5.49
CA ALA A 96 -10.39 -11.92 6.81
C ALA A 96 -10.91 -10.56 7.31
N LEU A 97 -11.12 -10.44 8.62
CA LEU A 97 -11.43 -9.16 9.26
C LEU A 97 -10.15 -8.33 9.40
N GLN A 98 -10.21 -7.04 9.07
CA GLN A 98 -9.07 -6.13 9.20
C GLN A 98 -8.53 -6.09 10.64
N SER A 99 -9.43 -6.02 11.63
CA SER A 99 -9.07 -6.00 13.06
C SER A 99 -8.42 -7.29 13.55
N GLU A 100 -8.54 -8.39 12.81
CA GLU A 100 -8.07 -9.73 13.19
C GLU A 100 -7.12 -10.32 12.15
N CYS A 101 -6.47 -9.46 11.38
CA CYS A 101 -5.51 -9.88 10.38
C CYS A 101 -4.14 -9.24 10.60
N HIS A 102 -3.12 -10.00 10.23
CA HIS A 102 -1.77 -9.52 10.08
C HIS A 102 -1.39 -9.65 8.61
N VAL A 103 -0.97 -8.54 8.03
CA VAL A 103 -0.55 -8.50 6.63
C VAL A 103 0.97 -8.51 6.62
N THR A 104 1.57 -9.51 5.98
CA THR A 104 3.02 -9.66 5.89
C THR A 104 3.49 -9.60 4.45
N VAL A 105 4.38 -8.68 4.10
CA VAL A 105 4.94 -8.67 2.74
C VAL A 105 5.96 -9.80 2.60
N THR A 106 5.68 -10.72 1.69
CA THR A 106 6.38 -12.01 1.54
C THR A 106 7.25 -12.07 0.27
N GLU A 107 6.91 -11.29 -0.76
CA GLU A 107 7.70 -11.25 -1.99
C GLU A 107 7.58 -9.88 -2.66
N SER A 108 8.61 -9.50 -3.41
CA SER A 108 8.63 -8.32 -4.28
C SER A 108 9.20 -8.75 -5.63
N ARG A 109 8.41 -8.67 -6.70
CA ARG A 109 8.80 -9.07 -8.05
C ARG A 109 8.72 -7.90 -9.03
N GLN A 110 9.85 -7.53 -9.63
CA GLN A 110 9.90 -6.53 -10.67
C GLN A 110 9.63 -7.15 -12.05
N HIS A 111 8.73 -6.52 -12.81
CA HIS A 111 8.50 -6.83 -14.22
C HIS A 111 8.97 -5.64 -15.05
N GLN A 112 9.98 -5.87 -15.89
CA GLN A 112 10.53 -4.85 -16.80
C GLN A 112 9.57 -4.49 -17.94
N LEU A 113 8.61 -5.38 -18.24
CA LEU A 113 7.57 -5.18 -19.24
C LEU A 113 6.24 -5.62 -18.62
N SER A 114 5.30 -4.68 -18.49
CA SER A 114 3.92 -4.95 -18.11
C SER A 114 3.00 -4.53 -19.26
N PRO A 115 1.98 -5.32 -19.63
CA PRO A 115 1.05 -4.96 -20.69
C PRO A 115 0.27 -3.65 -20.40
N ASP A 116 0.15 -3.26 -19.13
CA ASP A 116 -0.63 -2.10 -18.70
C ASP A 116 0.19 -0.81 -18.56
N SER A 117 1.53 -0.87 -18.57
CA SER A 117 2.38 0.33 -18.46
C SER A 117 3.76 0.16 -19.11
N PRO A 118 4.26 1.19 -19.83
CA PRO A 118 5.59 1.16 -20.45
C PRO A 118 6.75 1.28 -19.45
N SER A 119 6.48 1.57 -18.17
CA SER A 119 7.46 1.63 -17.10
C SER A 119 7.61 0.29 -16.37
N PRO A 120 8.80 -0.05 -15.84
CA PRO A 120 8.96 -1.22 -14.99
C PRO A 120 8.03 -1.14 -13.78
N THR A 121 7.21 -2.16 -13.58
CA THR A 121 6.25 -2.24 -12.47
C THR A 121 6.68 -3.32 -11.49
N GLN A 122 6.57 -3.02 -10.21
CA GLN A 122 6.91 -3.94 -9.16
C GLN A 122 5.62 -4.44 -8.51
N ILE A 123 5.47 -5.75 -8.45
CA ILE A 123 4.33 -6.40 -7.82
C ILE A 123 4.78 -6.92 -6.47
N LEU A 124 4.12 -6.45 -5.42
CA LEU A 124 4.30 -6.91 -4.05
C LEU A 124 3.31 -8.04 -3.76
N THR A 125 3.80 -9.15 -3.23
CA THR A 125 2.96 -10.24 -2.73
C THR A 125 2.86 -10.13 -1.22
N LEU A 126 1.66 -9.85 -0.73
CA LEU A 126 1.35 -9.77 0.70
C LEU A 126 0.61 -11.02 1.13
N ARG A 127 1.02 -11.60 2.24
CA ARG A 127 0.34 -12.71 2.92
C ARG A 127 -0.58 -12.13 3.98
N VAL A 128 -1.85 -12.50 3.93
CA VAL A 128 -2.85 -12.13 4.92
C VAL A 128 -3.08 -13.35 5.80
N ASP A 129 -2.63 -13.26 7.05
CA ASP A 129 -2.90 -14.26 8.08
C ASP A 129 -3.99 -13.73 9.00
N SER A 130 -5.00 -14.56 9.31
CA SER A 130 -6.02 -14.21 10.30
C SER A 130 -5.67 -14.82 11.65
N ILE A 131 -6.00 -14.11 12.73
CA ILE A 131 -5.94 -14.62 14.10
C ILE A 131 -6.93 -15.78 14.29
N ASN A 132 -8.03 -15.79 13.52
CA ASN A 132 -9.01 -16.86 13.58
C ASN A 132 -8.51 -18.11 12.83
N PRO A 133 -8.28 -19.25 13.51
CA PRO A 133 -7.75 -20.46 12.88
C PRO A 133 -8.71 -21.08 11.86
N ALA A 134 -10.00 -20.72 11.88
CA ALA A 134 -10.97 -21.15 10.89
C ALA A 134 -10.84 -20.40 9.55
N ALA A 135 -10.19 -19.23 9.53
CA ALA A 135 -9.89 -18.49 8.33
C ALA A 135 -8.52 -18.89 7.77
N ARG A 136 -8.50 -19.38 6.52
CA ARG A 136 -7.26 -19.79 5.86
C ARG A 136 -6.45 -18.57 5.44
N ALA A 137 -5.14 -18.61 5.69
CA ALA A 137 -4.22 -17.61 5.17
C ALA A 137 -4.24 -17.58 3.64
N PHE A 138 -4.11 -16.39 3.05
CA PHE A 138 -4.12 -16.19 1.61
C PHE A 138 -3.15 -15.10 1.19
N TYR A 139 -2.74 -15.13 -0.09
CA TYR A 139 -1.81 -14.15 -0.65
C TYR A 139 -2.54 -13.18 -1.57
N ILE A 140 -2.30 -11.88 -1.43
CA ILE A 140 -2.75 -10.84 -2.35
C ILE A 140 -1.54 -10.25 -3.09
N SER A 141 -1.75 -9.80 -4.33
CA SER A 141 -0.71 -9.19 -5.15
C SER A 141 -1.14 -7.79 -5.51
N VAL A 142 -0.27 -6.80 -5.29
CA VAL A 142 -0.58 -5.38 -5.47
C VAL A 142 0.59 -4.70 -6.17
N ASN A 143 0.32 -3.73 -7.04
CA ASN A 143 1.36 -2.92 -7.66
C ASN A 143 1.99 -1.99 -6.61
N SER A 144 3.30 -1.76 -6.68
CA SER A 144 4.01 -0.84 -5.80
C SER A 144 3.44 0.59 -5.86
N THR A 145 2.91 1.02 -7.00
CA THR A 145 2.25 2.33 -7.15
C THR A 145 0.98 2.46 -6.32
N GLU A 146 0.26 1.35 -6.10
CA GLU A 146 -1.00 1.30 -5.36
C GLU A 146 -0.78 0.95 -3.87
N TYR A 147 0.47 0.71 -3.47
CA TYR A 147 0.81 0.28 -2.12
C TYR A 147 0.51 1.35 -1.06
N SER A 148 0.63 2.63 -1.40
CA SER A 148 0.29 3.74 -0.50
C SER A 148 -1.20 3.79 -0.19
N GLU A 149 -2.06 3.69 -1.21
CA GLU A 149 -3.52 3.62 -1.07
C GLU A 149 -3.95 2.38 -0.28
N LEU A 150 -3.31 1.24 -0.58
CA LEU A 150 -3.49 0.00 0.17
C LEU A 150 -3.17 0.19 1.66
N ARG A 151 -2.04 0.84 1.98
CA ARG A 151 -1.59 1.10 3.35
C ARG A 151 -2.53 2.06 4.08
N GLU A 152 -3.08 3.05 3.39
CA GLU A 152 -4.05 3.99 3.97
C GLU A 152 -5.38 3.28 4.32
N LYS A 153 -5.80 2.32 3.49
CA LYS A 153 -7.03 1.54 3.68
C LYS A 153 -6.90 0.36 4.63
N LEU A 154 -5.68 -0.13 4.85
CA LEU A 154 -5.40 -1.18 5.84
C LEU A 154 -5.17 -0.54 7.22
N HIS A 155 -6.15 -0.69 8.10
CA HIS A 155 -5.99 -0.36 9.52
C HIS A 155 -5.14 -1.40 10.27
N ALA A 156 -4.88 -2.56 9.65
CA ALA A 156 -4.06 -3.62 10.22
C ALA A 156 -2.55 -3.31 10.09
N PRO A 157 -1.73 -3.64 11.11
CA PRO A 157 -0.29 -3.43 11.02
C PRO A 157 0.33 -4.31 9.94
N ILE A 158 0.97 -3.69 8.94
CA ILE A 158 1.72 -4.39 7.89
C ILE A 158 3.12 -4.70 8.41
N ARG A 159 3.49 -5.98 8.47
CA ARG A 159 4.83 -6.43 8.84
C ARG A 159 5.63 -6.75 7.57
N SER A 160 6.87 -6.31 7.47
CA SER A 160 7.76 -6.82 6.42
C SER A 160 8.42 -8.10 6.92
N SER A 161 8.48 -9.14 6.10
CA SER A 161 9.33 -10.29 6.43
C SER A 161 10.80 -9.89 6.23
N ALA A 162 11.70 -10.45 7.05
CA ALA A 162 13.10 -10.03 7.14
C ALA A 162 13.88 -10.11 5.81
N ASN A 163 13.40 -10.89 4.84
CA ASN A 163 14.05 -11.11 3.54
C ASN A 163 13.33 -10.43 2.38
N VAL A 164 12.32 -9.60 2.66
CA VAL A 164 11.56 -8.88 1.64
C VAL A 164 11.92 -7.41 1.71
N VAL A 165 12.74 -7.01 0.74
CA VAL A 165 12.93 -5.61 0.41
C VAL A 165 11.65 -5.15 -0.27
N ILE A 166 10.71 -4.66 0.53
CA ILE A 166 9.65 -3.80 0.00
C ILE A 166 10.41 -2.59 -0.51
N HIS A 167 10.65 -2.51 -1.81
CA HIS A 167 11.04 -1.23 -2.39
C HIS A 167 9.79 -0.32 -2.30
N GLN A 168 9.53 0.24 -1.10
CA GLN A 168 9.25 1.67 -1.06
C GLN A 168 10.32 2.28 -1.95
N THR A 169 9.94 3.14 -2.88
CA THR A 169 10.98 3.80 -3.69
C THR A 169 12.01 4.34 -2.70
N ILE A 170 13.31 4.14 -2.95
CA ILE A 170 14.36 4.61 -2.01
C ILE A 170 14.08 6.08 -1.63
N SER A 171 13.49 6.83 -2.56
CA SER A 171 12.86 8.14 -2.38
C SER A 171 11.86 8.24 -1.21
N GLU A 172 10.87 7.36 -1.06
CA GLU A 172 9.90 7.38 0.05
C GLU A 172 10.55 7.13 1.41
N LEU A 173 11.39 6.09 1.53
CA LEU A 173 12.13 5.82 2.78
C LEU A 173 13.07 6.98 3.12
N PHE A 174 13.68 7.57 2.10
CA PHE A 174 14.47 8.78 2.24
C PHE A 174 13.62 9.95 2.73
N LEU A 175 12.39 10.16 2.25
CA LEU A 175 11.55 11.27 2.71
C LEU A 175 11.21 11.17 4.20
N ASP A 176 10.91 9.96 4.68
CA ASP A 176 10.65 9.72 6.11
C ASP A 176 11.90 9.99 6.95
N THR A 177 13.06 9.48 6.49
CA THR A 177 14.36 9.70 7.15
C THR A 177 14.76 11.17 7.10
N PHE A 178 14.54 11.84 5.95
CA PHE A 178 14.84 13.24 5.73
C PHE A 178 14.04 14.12 6.68
N ARG A 179 12.74 13.86 6.82
CA ARG A 179 11.90 14.57 7.79
C ARG A 179 12.42 14.38 9.22
N ALA A 180 12.69 13.14 9.62
CA ALA A 180 13.18 12.84 10.98
C ALA A 180 14.52 13.53 11.28
N GLN A 181 15.43 13.61 10.31
CA GLN A 181 16.70 14.33 10.45
C GLN A 181 16.50 15.85 10.52
N VAL A 182 15.62 16.42 9.69
CA VAL A 182 15.34 17.86 9.67
C VAL A 182 14.62 18.32 10.94
N GLU A 183 13.82 17.47 11.56
CA GLU A 183 13.18 17.77 12.87
C GLU A 183 14.19 17.91 14.01
N LEU A 184 15.41 17.38 13.86
CA LEU A 184 16.51 17.56 14.81
C LEU A 184 17.29 18.86 14.58
N ASN A 185 17.12 19.50 13.42
CA ASN A 185 17.80 20.75 13.09
C ASN A 185 17.16 21.94 13.84
N PRO A 186 17.91 23.04 14.05
CA PRO A 186 17.35 24.29 14.54
C PRO A 186 16.17 24.77 13.69
N THR A 187 15.17 25.34 14.35
CA THR A 187 14.01 25.96 13.69
C THR A 187 14.34 27.38 13.24
N TYR A 188 13.76 27.79 12.11
CA TYR A 188 13.85 29.17 11.63
C TYR A 188 12.62 29.96 12.08
N THR A 189 12.83 31.00 12.88
CA THR A 189 11.77 31.93 13.28
C THR A 189 11.52 32.95 12.19
N LEU A 190 10.25 33.05 11.76
CA LEU A 190 9.86 33.98 10.71
C LEU A 190 9.90 35.44 11.22
N PRO A 191 10.55 36.38 10.50
CA PRO A 191 10.56 37.78 10.90
C PRO A 191 9.14 38.39 10.94
N SER A 192 8.90 39.26 11.92
CA SER A 192 7.61 39.95 12.10
C SER A 192 7.19 40.69 10.82
N GLY A 193 6.02 40.34 10.27
CA GLY A 193 5.45 40.95 9.07
C GLY A 193 5.70 40.21 7.75
N GLN A 194 6.34 39.04 7.77
CA GLN A 194 6.34 38.13 6.62
C GLN A 194 5.22 37.09 6.76
N ASP A 195 4.40 36.96 5.72
CA ASP A 195 3.42 35.88 5.60
C ASP A 195 4.00 34.71 4.81
N LEU A 196 3.57 33.50 5.15
CA LEU A 196 3.95 32.28 4.42
C LEU A 196 3.02 32.09 3.23
N GLU A 197 3.60 31.97 2.05
CA GLU A 197 2.88 31.66 0.82
C GLU A 197 2.66 30.14 0.68
N PRO A 198 1.70 29.70 -0.15
CA PRO A 198 1.58 28.29 -0.54
C PRO A 198 2.88 27.77 -1.14
N CYS A 199 3.23 26.53 -0.80
CA CYS A 199 4.42 25.87 -1.31
C CYS A 199 4.41 25.84 -2.85
N ILE A 200 5.47 26.34 -3.49
CA ILE A 200 5.55 26.42 -4.96
C ILE A 200 5.57 25.05 -5.66
N GLY A 201 5.97 23.99 -4.95
CA GLY A 201 6.00 22.63 -5.48
C GLY A 201 4.64 21.93 -5.56
N CYS A 202 3.84 21.94 -4.48
CA CYS A 202 2.55 21.24 -4.44
C CYS A 202 1.34 22.16 -4.49
N MET A 203 1.48 23.44 -4.12
CA MET A 203 0.38 24.42 -3.98
C MET A 203 -0.75 24.00 -3.02
N GLN A 204 -0.56 22.95 -2.21
CA GLN A 204 -1.59 22.42 -1.29
C GLN A 204 -1.42 22.90 0.16
N VAL A 205 -0.17 23.12 0.58
CA VAL A 205 0.17 23.49 1.96
C VAL A 205 1.05 24.73 1.97
N LEU A 206 1.10 25.44 3.10
CA LEU A 206 2.01 26.57 3.27
C LEU A 206 3.48 26.13 3.22
N ALA A 207 4.35 27.02 2.73
CA ALA A 207 5.79 26.83 2.83
C ALA A 207 6.20 26.75 4.30
N ASN A 208 6.88 25.66 4.69
CA ASN A 208 7.26 25.40 6.08
C ASN A 208 8.72 24.95 6.24
N SER A 209 9.54 25.15 5.20
CA SER A 209 10.97 24.85 5.22
C SER A 209 11.78 26.04 4.70
N LYS A 210 12.93 26.29 5.33
CA LYS A 210 13.88 27.33 4.96
C LYS A 210 15.29 26.77 4.96
N LEU A 211 16.05 27.10 3.92
CA LEU A 211 17.48 26.80 3.87
C LEU A 211 18.27 27.91 4.58
N VAL A 212 19.06 27.52 5.59
CA VAL A 212 19.99 28.33 6.37
C VAL A 212 21.28 27.54 6.50
N THR A 213 22.42 28.11 6.14
CA THR A 213 23.69 27.37 6.23
C THR A 213 24.07 27.16 7.69
N LEU A 214 24.03 25.91 8.13
CA LEU A 214 24.31 25.48 9.50
C LEU A 214 25.43 24.44 9.56
N CYS A 215 25.75 23.79 8.43
CA CYS A 215 26.89 22.89 8.40
C CYS A 215 28.21 23.69 8.49
N HIS A 216 28.88 23.59 9.63
CA HIS A 216 30.26 24.02 9.79
C HIS A 216 31.13 22.77 9.84
N SER A 217 31.87 22.49 8.77
CA SER A 217 32.92 21.47 8.80
C SER A 217 34.26 22.16 9.05
N GLU A 218 35.03 21.70 10.03
CA GLU A 218 36.44 22.08 10.22
C GLU A 218 37.32 21.61 9.05
N ASP A 219 36.81 20.66 8.25
CA ASP A 219 37.39 20.26 6.98
C ASP A 219 37.04 21.28 5.87
N SER A 220 38.09 21.74 5.20
CA SER A 220 38.19 22.84 4.22
C SER A 220 37.44 22.65 2.90
N ASP A 221 36.35 21.88 2.89
CA ASP A 221 35.56 21.53 1.71
C ASP A 221 34.06 21.78 1.96
N SER A 222 33.72 22.81 2.76
CA SER A 222 32.35 23.22 3.04
C SER A 222 31.71 23.89 1.81
N ASP A 223 31.36 23.08 0.82
CA ASP A 223 30.81 23.47 -0.48
C ASP A 223 29.33 23.95 -0.40
N CYS A 224 28.79 24.13 0.81
CA CYS A 224 27.43 24.63 1.06
C CYS A 224 27.42 26.16 1.11
N GLN A 225 26.42 26.77 0.47
CA GLN A 225 26.36 28.20 0.22
C GLN A 225 25.14 28.81 0.90
N GLN A 226 25.27 30.06 1.35
CA GLN A 226 24.18 30.80 1.97
C GLN A 226 23.02 31.02 0.99
N CYS A 227 21.82 30.59 1.40
CA CYS A 227 20.61 30.70 0.61
C CYS A 227 19.72 31.88 1.06
N PHE A 228 19.57 32.91 0.23
CA PHE A 228 18.79 34.11 0.55
C PHE A 228 17.28 34.01 0.20
N CYS A 229 16.80 32.82 -0.17
CA CYS A 229 15.54 32.64 -0.91
C CYS A 229 14.18 32.88 -0.24
N ARG A 230 13.95 33.41 0.97
CA ARG A 230 12.62 33.25 1.67
C ARG A 230 12.12 31.79 1.76
N PRO A 231 11.17 31.48 2.67
CA PRO A 231 10.53 30.16 2.69
C PRO A 231 9.50 30.04 1.57
N MET A 232 9.74 29.14 0.59
CA MET A 232 8.84 28.93 -0.56
C MET A 232 8.41 27.46 -0.74
N TRP A 233 8.99 26.54 0.02
CA TRP A 233 8.78 25.10 -0.13
C TRP A 233 8.28 24.49 1.17
N CYS A 234 7.39 23.51 1.05
CA CYS A 234 7.10 22.62 2.17
C CYS A 234 8.17 21.53 2.28
N LEU A 235 8.33 20.99 3.49
CA LEU A 235 9.36 20.01 3.82
C LEU A 235 9.30 18.78 2.89
N SER A 236 8.11 18.28 2.59
CA SER A 236 7.91 17.14 1.70
C SER A 236 8.36 17.42 0.27
N CYS A 237 8.03 18.60 -0.28
CA CYS A 237 8.44 18.95 -1.64
C CYS A 237 9.95 19.19 -1.73
N LEU A 238 10.55 19.81 -0.72
CA LEU A 238 11.99 20.01 -0.65
C LEU A 238 12.73 18.67 -0.52
N GLY A 239 12.23 17.74 0.30
CA GLY A 239 12.78 16.39 0.41
C GLY A 239 12.69 15.61 -0.90
N ARG A 240 11.58 15.74 -1.65
CA ARG A 240 11.44 15.09 -2.97
C ARG A 240 12.43 15.67 -3.98
N TRP A 241 12.62 16.98 -3.95
CA TRP A 241 13.65 17.62 -4.76
C TRP A 241 15.03 17.08 -4.41
N PHE A 242 15.36 16.99 -3.12
CA PHE A 242 16.63 16.45 -2.65
C PHE A 242 16.86 15.02 -3.16
N ALA A 243 15.88 14.13 -3.00
CA ALA A 243 15.92 12.75 -3.49
C ALA A 243 16.12 12.67 -5.01
N SER A 244 15.46 13.56 -5.78
CA SER A 244 15.55 13.58 -7.25
C SER A 244 16.95 13.89 -7.79
N ARG A 245 17.82 14.46 -6.95
CA ARG A 245 19.19 14.85 -7.32
C ARG A 245 20.23 13.81 -6.91
N GLN A 246 19.80 12.69 -6.33
CA GLN A 246 20.70 11.66 -5.85
C GLN A 246 21.02 10.60 -6.90
N ASP A 247 22.16 9.93 -6.71
CA ASP A 247 22.52 8.72 -7.46
C ASP A 247 21.67 7.54 -6.94
N GLN A 248 20.74 7.07 -7.78
CA GLN A 248 19.87 5.93 -7.47
C GLN A 248 20.64 4.62 -7.26
N GLN A 249 21.88 4.51 -7.74
CA GLN A 249 22.70 3.32 -7.56
C GLN A 249 23.45 3.29 -6.22
N ARG A 250 23.51 4.42 -5.49
CA ARG A 250 24.26 4.58 -4.23
C ARG A 250 23.45 5.25 -3.12
N PRO A 251 22.36 4.60 -2.64
CA PRO A 251 21.47 5.13 -1.59
C PRO A 251 22.17 5.47 -0.27
N GLU A 252 23.23 4.76 0.07
CA GLU A 252 24.02 4.97 1.29
C GLU A 252 24.66 6.37 1.37
N THR A 253 24.83 7.05 0.24
CA THR A 253 25.45 8.38 0.18
C THR A 253 24.45 9.53 0.27
N TRP A 254 23.14 9.25 0.20
CA TRP A 254 22.11 10.28 0.02
C TRP A 254 22.08 11.30 1.17
N LEU A 255 22.16 10.85 2.42
CA LEU A 255 22.12 11.77 3.58
C LEU A 255 23.37 12.65 3.69
N SER A 256 24.51 12.15 3.19
CA SER A 256 25.80 12.88 3.19
C SER A 256 25.98 13.78 1.96
N SER A 257 25.06 13.74 1.00
CA SER A 257 25.22 14.47 -0.25
C SER A 257 24.78 15.94 -0.14
N ARG A 258 25.08 16.69 -1.19
CA ARG A 258 24.76 18.12 -1.31
C ARG A 258 24.06 18.37 -2.62
N VAL A 259 22.94 19.10 -2.56
CA VAL A 259 22.10 19.39 -3.72
C VAL A 259 21.92 20.90 -3.89
N PRO A 260 21.67 21.39 -5.11
CA PRO A 260 21.38 22.80 -5.33
C PRO A 260 19.96 23.15 -4.87
N CYS A 261 19.80 24.34 -4.29
CA CYS A 261 18.48 24.93 -4.02
C CYS A 261 17.67 24.96 -5.33
N PRO A 262 16.39 24.53 -5.32
CA PRO A 262 15.56 24.50 -6.52
C PRO A 262 15.33 25.89 -7.12
N THR A 263 15.52 26.97 -6.34
CA THR A 263 15.27 28.34 -6.78
C THR A 263 16.56 29.11 -7.10
N CYS A 264 17.51 29.23 -6.16
CA CYS A 264 18.74 30.00 -6.39
C CYS A 264 19.98 29.14 -6.71
N ARG A 265 19.85 27.81 -6.71
CA ARG A 265 20.94 26.85 -6.91
C ARG A 265 22.08 26.86 -5.89
N ALA A 266 22.01 27.69 -4.84
CA ALA A 266 22.92 27.60 -3.69
C ALA A 266 22.95 26.16 -3.17
N ARG A 267 24.15 25.57 -3.08
CA ARG A 267 24.31 24.18 -2.62
C ARG A 267 24.00 24.10 -1.13
N PHE A 268 23.29 23.05 -0.73
CA PHE A 268 22.94 22.81 0.67
C PHE A 268 22.98 21.30 0.98
N CYS A 269 23.16 20.97 2.25
CA CYS A 269 23.04 19.61 2.78
C CYS A 269 21.81 19.49 3.69
N ILE A 270 21.53 18.28 4.18
CA ILE A 270 20.37 18.03 5.05
C ILE A 270 20.38 18.87 6.34
N LEU A 271 21.57 19.19 6.86
CA LEU A 271 21.74 19.99 8.09
C LEU A 271 21.34 21.47 7.90
N ASP A 272 21.34 21.95 6.66
CA ASP A 272 21.00 23.34 6.35
C ASP A 272 19.47 23.58 6.24
N VAL A 273 18.68 22.52 6.37
CA VAL A 273 17.22 22.59 6.23
C VAL A 273 16.60 22.84 7.61
N CYS A 274 15.90 23.95 7.76
CA CYS A 274 15.21 24.33 8.99
C CYS A 274 13.69 24.30 8.80
N VAL A 275 12.96 23.80 9.79
CA VAL A 275 11.49 23.95 9.85
C VAL A 275 11.15 25.38 10.25
N VAL A 276 10.18 25.99 9.56
CA VAL A 276 9.74 27.36 9.87
C VAL A 276 8.77 27.35 11.04
N THR A 277 9.02 28.23 12.01
CA THR A 277 8.17 28.48 13.18
C THR A 277 7.77 29.95 13.22
N ARG A 278 6.62 30.25 13.83
CA ARG A 278 6.14 31.61 14.08
C ARG A 278 6.59 32.09 15.45
#